data_AF-A0A968TNQ6-F1
#
_entry.id   AF-A0A968TNQ6-F1
#
_cell.length_a   1.000
_cell.length_b   1.000
_cell.length_c   1.000
_cell.angle_alpha   90.00
_cell.angle_beta   90.00
_cell.angle_gamma   90.00
#
_symmetry.space_group_name_H-M   'P 1'
#
loop_
_entity.id
_entity.type
_entity.pdbx_description
1 polymer ?
#
loop_
_entity_poly.entity_id
_entity_poly.type
_entity_poly.pdbx_seq_one_letter_code
_entity_poly.pdbx_strand_id
1 'polypeptide(L)'
;MSNDITPFEAIRRTNPSGNDFWSSRDFAKVLGYNDYRNFEAVVEKARTACFNSGQRVEDHFVGFTEMIEIGKGGQRAVQTVMMSRYACYLVIQNADPAKEIVAQGQTYFAIQERQRGQSKILDKLNLLTRATARNRRHHSRGQRDPPISDLQSPSMN
;
A
#
# COMPACT_ATOMS: atom_id res chain seq x y z
N MET A 1 4.24 18.03 -13.71
CA MET A 1 4.48 17.44 -12.38
C MET A 1 5.95 17.08 -12.35
N SER A 2 6.76 17.80 -11.58
CA SER A 2 8.19 17.54 -11.45
C SER A 2 8.40 16.08 -11.06
N ASN A 3 9.26 15.38 -11.79
CA ASN A 3 9.59 13.98 -11.56
C ASN A 3 10.57 13.85 -10.37
N ASP A 4 10.34 14.64 -9.32
CA ASP A 4 11.24 14.76 -8.18
C ASP A 4 11.00 13.54 -7.29
N ILE A 5 11.91 12.57 -7.43
CA ILE A 5 11.95 11.39 -6.57
C ILE A 5 12.18 11.89 -5.14
N THR A 6 11.20 11.65 -4.27
CA THR A 6 11.32 12.05 -2.86
C THR A 6 12.46 11.27 -2.20
N PRO A 7 13.07 11.78 -1.10
CA PRO A 7 14.08 11.03 -0.36
C PRO A 7 13.62 9.63 0.06
N PHE A 8 12.30 9.47 0.29
CA PHE A 8 11.69 8.18 0.63
C PHE A 8 11.60 7.24 -0.57
N GLU A 9 11.19 7.72 -1.75
CA GLU A 9 11.14 6.87 -2.95
C GLU A 9 12.54 6.57 -3.51
N ALA A 10 13.54 7.41 -3.25
CA ALA A 10 14.92 7.20 -3.68
C ALA A 10 15.58 5.96 -3.06
N ILE A 11 15.18 5.58 -1.84
CA ILE A 11 15.68 4.40 -1.12
C ILE A 11 14.75 3.19 -1.24
N ARG A 12 13.75 3.25 -2.12
CA ARG A 12 12.87 2.12 -2.40
C ARG A 12 13.65 0.99 -3.06
N ARG A 13 13.42 -0.23 -2.59
CA ARG A 13 13.96 -1.45 -3.18
C ARG A 13 12.81 -2.39 -3.57
N THR A 14 13.10 -3.36 -4.41
CA THR A 14 12.13 -4.40 -4.82
C THR A 14 12.69 -5.76 -4.43
N ASN A 15 11.88 -6.57 -3.76
CA ASN A 15 12.29 -7.92 -3.36
C ASN A 15 12.12 -8.91 -4.54
N PRO A 16 12.64 -10.15 -4.43
CA PRO A 16 12.53 -11.14 -5.50
C PRO A 16 11.09 -11.48 -5.93
N SER A 17 10.10 -11.23 -5.06
CA SER A 17 8.67 -11.40 -5.36
C SER A 17 8.05 -10.21 -6.09
N GLY A 18 8.83 -9.18 -6.43
CA GLY A 18 8.37 -7.97 -7.12
C GLY A 18 7.71 -6.94 -6.20
N ASN A 19 7.77 -7.11 -4.87
CA ASN A 19 7.16 -6.19 -3.92
C ASN A 19 8.15 -5.10 -3.48
N ASP A 20 7.66 -3.85 -3.45
CA ASP A 20 8.40 -2.71 -2.91
C ASP A 20 8.65 -2.86 -1.41
N PHE A 21 9.86 -2.50 -0.98
CA PHE A 21 10.22 -2.42 0.43
C PHE A 21 11.29 -1.36 0.71
N TRP A 22 11.42 -1.02 1.99
CA TRP A 22 12.44 -0.12 2.52
C TRP A 22 13.25 -0.82 3.60
N SER A 23 14.58 -0.64 3.58
CA SER A 23 15.44 -1.03 4.70
C SER A 23 15.28 -0.02 5.84
N SER A 24 15.04 -0.51 7.06
CA SER A 24 15.03 0.34 8.26
C SER A 24 16.35 1.08 8.47
N ARG A 25 17.49 0.52 8.00
CA ARG A 25 18.81 1.17 8.11
C ARG A 25 18.91 2.38 7.19
N ASP A 26 18.43 2.28 5.95
CA ASP A 26 18.39 3.41 5.03
C ASP A 26 17.37 4.45 5.46
N PHE A 27 16.21 4.00 5.94
CA PHE A 27 15.17 4.90 6.42
C PHE A 27 15.64 5.70 7.64
N ALA A 28 16.38 5.08 8.57
CA ALA A 28 17.00 5.77 9.69
C ALA A 28 17.94 6.89 9.23
N LYS A 29 18.78 6.62 8.22
CA LYS A 29 19.70 7.61 7.64
C LYS A 29 18.96 8.76 6.98
N VAL A 30 17.96 8.47 6.16
CA VAL A 30 17.12 9.48 5.51
C VAL A 30 16.46 10.38 6.56
N LEU A 31 16.01 9.80 7.67
CA LEU A 31 15.39 10.54 8.76
C LEU A 31 16.38 11.21 9.74
N GLY A 32 17.69 11.13 9.49
CA GLY A 32 18.70 11.80 10.32
C GLY A 32 18.92 11.14 11.69
N TYR A 33 18.67 9.83 11.82
CA TYR A 33 19.02 9.07 13.03
C TYR A 33 20.45 8.52 12.91
N ASN A 34 21.40 9.17 13.60
CA ASN A 34 22.81 8.77 13.59
C ASN A 34 23.07 7.45 14.35
N ASP A 35 22.38 7.25 15.49
CA ASP A 35 22.38 5.97 16.20
C ASP A 35 21.09 5.22 15.87
N TYR A 36 21.25 4.05 15.26
CA TYR A 36 20.14 3.19 14.89
C TYR A 36 19.31 2.74 16.10
N ARG A 37 19.89 2.64 17.30
CA ARG A 37 19.14 2.27 18.52
C ARG A 37 18.00 3.24 18.82
N ASN A 38 18.20 4.52 18.54
CA ASN A 38 17.15 5.52 18.68
C ASN A 38 16.03 5.32 17.65
N PHE A 39 16.38 4.80 16.47
CA PHE A 39 15.40 4.48 15.44
C PHE A 39 14.66 3.16 15.71
N GLU A 40 15.29 2.18 16.37
CA GLU A 40 14.63 0.94 16.80
C GLU A 40 13.40 1.26 17.65
N ALA A 41 13.51 2.21 18.59
CA ALA A 41 12.38 2.65 19.40
C ALA A 41 11.21 3.23 18.57
N VAL A 42 11.50 3.90 17.45
CA VAL A 42 10.47 4.40 16.51
C VAL A 42 9.81 3.25 15.77
N VAL A 43 10.59 2.27 15.31
CA VAL A 43 10.08 1.07 14.64
C VAL A 43 9.16 0.27 15.56
N GLU A 44 9.52 0.10 16.84
CA GLU A 44 8.66 -0.63 17.79
C GLU A 44 7.34 0.08 18.09
N LYS A 45 7.35 1.42 18.18
CA LYS A 45 6.11 2.21 18.25
C LYS A 45 5.26 2.03 17.00
N ALA A 46 5.89 2.01 15.82
CA ALA A 46 5.19 1.77 14.56
C ALA A 46 4.61 0.35 14.46
N ARG A 47 5.30 -0.68 14.96
CA ARG A 47 4.75 -2.05 15.09
C ARG A 47 3.53 -2.08 16.00
N THR A 48 3.60 -1.39 17.13
CA THR A 48 2.46 -1.27 18.07
C THR A 48 1.27 -0.60 17.40
N ALA A 49 1.49 0.51 16.68
CA ALA A 49 0.45 1.19 15.93
C ALA A 49 -0.17 0.32 14.81
N CYS A 50 0.67 -0.48 14.15
CA CYS A 50 0.25 -1.44 13.13
C CYS A 50 -0.71 -2.49 13.73
N PHE A 51 -0.29 -3.11 14.84
CA PHE A 51 -1.11 -4.08 15.57
C PHE A 51 -2.43 -3.47 16.06
N ASN A 52 -2.38 -2.28 16.65
CA ASN A 52 -3.57 -1.57 17.14
C ASN A 52 -4.54 -1.17 16.01
N SER A 53 -4.04 -1.05 14.78
CA SER A 53 -4.84 -0.80 13.58
C SER A 53 -5.45 -2.08 12.98
N GLY A 54 -5.31 -3.23 13.66
CA GLY A 54 -5.82 -4.53 13.22
C GLY A 54 -5.05 -5.15 12.06
N GLN A 55 -3.86 -4.64 11.73
CA GLN A 55 -3.00 -5.21 10.70
C GLN A 55 -2.05 -6.25 11.31
N ARG A 56 -1.68 -7.26 10.53
CA ARG A 56 -0.65 -8.23 10.92
C ARG A 56 0.71 -7.57 10.79
N VAL A 57 1.46 -7.53 11.87
CA VAL A 57 2.76 -6.84 11.91
C VAL A 57 3.76 -7.49 10.95
N GLU A 58 3.68 -8.82 10.80
CA GLU A 58 4.56 -9.62 9.97
C GLU A 58 4.37 -9.36 8.46
N ASP A 59 3.19 -8.90 8.05
CA ASP A 59 2.91 -8.51 6.65
C ASP A 59 3.58 -7.18 6.28
N HIS A 60 4.13 -6.46 7.27
CA HIS A 60 4.62 -5.09 7.10
C HIS A 60 6.04 -4.87 7.61
N PHE A 61 6.49 -5.63 8.59
CA PHE A 61 7.78 -5.45 9.23
C PHE A 61 8.49 -6.81 9.39
N VAL A 62 9.38 -7.14 8.45
CA VAL A 62 10.07 -8.44 8.41
C VAL A 62 11.54 -8.25 8.80
N GLY A 63 11.99 -8.92 9.86
CA GLY A 63 13.40 -8.91 10.26
C GLY A 63 14.26 -9.70 9.28
N PHE A 64 15.44 -9.17 8.92
CA PHE A 64 16.44 -9.86 8.12
C PHE A 64 17.85 -9.36 8.44
N THR A 65 18.86 -10.11 7.99
CA THR A 65 20.26 -9.68 8.08
C THR A 65 20.69 -9.02 6.77
N GLU A 66 21.10 -7.76 6.85
CA GLU A 66 21.58 -6.98 5.72
C GLU A 66 23.11 -6.89 5.78
N MET A 67 23.79 -7.09 4.65
CA MET A 67 25.21 -6.77 4.51
C MET A 67 25.34 -5.30 4.13
N ILE A 68 25.99 -4.51 4.98
CA ILE A 68 26.28 -3.10 4.69
C ILE A 68 27.77 -2.91 4.48
N GLU A 69 28.12 -2.01 3.55
CA GLU A 69 29.51 -1.61 3.34
C GLU A 69 30.01 -0.80 4.55
N ILE A 70 31.23 -1.10 4.96
CA ILE A 70 32.00 -0.36 5.96
C ILE A 70 33.27 0.18 5.31
N GLY A 71 33.93 1.12 5.97
CA GLY A 71 35.11 1.79 5.42
C GLY A 71 36.15 0.83 4.84
N LYS A 72 36.77 1.26 3.72
CA LYS A 72 37.77 0.48 2.94
C LYS A 72 37.20 -0.78 2.27
N GLY A 73 35.93 -0.76 1.85
CA GLY A 73 35.31 -1.85 1.09
C GLY A 73 34.99 -3.11 1.89
N GLY A 74 35.11 -3.05 3.22
CA GLY A 74 34.66 -4.14 4.08
C GLY A 74 33.13 -4.24 4.08
N GLN A 75 32.59 -5.39 4.49
CA GLN A 75 31.15 -5.52 4.72
C GLN A 75 30.87 -6.06 6.11
N ARG A 76 29.73 -5.67 6.69
CA ARG A 76 29.27 -6.15 7.99
C ARG A 76 27.81 -6.58 7.91
N ALA A 77 27.52 -7.74 8.49
CA ALA A 77 26.16 -8.19 8.75
C ALA A 77 25.52 -7.38 9.88
N VAL A 78 24.37 -6.77 9.61
CA VAL A 78 23.58 -6.03 10.61
C VAL A 78 22.12 -6.50 10.58
N GLN A 79 21.48 -6.48 11.75
CA GLN A 79 20.04 -6.74 11.82
C GLN A 79 19.28 -5.54 11.26
N THR A 80 18.35 -5.80 10.36
CA THR A 80 17.55 -4.81 9.64
C THR A 80 16.10 -5.26 9.61
N VAL A 81 15.18 -4.32 9.48
CA VAL A 81 13.77 -4.58 9.21
C VAL A 81 13.43 -4.15 7.79
N MET A 82 12.87 -5.07 7.02
CA MET A 82 12.19 -4.80 5.76
C MET A 82 10.82 -4.23 6.07
N MET A 83 10.55 -3.03 5.56
CA MET A 83 9.31 -2.31 5.81
C MET A 83 8.50 -2.19 4.53
N SER A 84 7.21 -2.52 4.61
CA SER A 84 6.24 -2.18 3.57
C SER A 84 6.04 -0.66 3.51
N ARG A 85 5.42 -0.16 2.43
CA ARG A 85 5.04 1.26 2.33
C ARG A 85 4.14 1.71 3.49
N TYR A 86 3.28 0.82 3.99
CA TYR A 86 2.43 1.11 5.15
C TYR A 86 3.23 1.18 6.46
N ALA A 87 4.21 0.29 6.64
CA ALA A 87 5.16 0.38 7.75
C ALA A 87 5.95 1.69 7.74
N CYS A 88 6.44 2.14 6.58
CA CYS A 88 7.13 3.42 6.44
C CYS A 88 6.25 4.60 6.88
N TYR A 89 4.97 4.60 6.51
CA TYR A 89 4.02 5.61 6.96
C TYR A 89 3.88 5.64 8.49
N LEU A 90 3.71 4.48 9.13
CA LEU A 90 3.59 4.41 10.59
C LEU A 90 4.89 4.83 11.30
N VAL A 91 6.04 4.49 10.74
CA VAL A 91 7.35 4.95 11.23
C VAL A 91 7.43 6.48 11.21
N ILE A 92 7.03 7.11 10.11
CA ILE A 92 7.01 8.57 9.97
C ILE A 92 6.07 9.22 11.00
N GLN A 93 4.92 8.62 11.26
CA GLN A 93 3.98 9.12 12.27
C GLN A 93 4.52 9.04 13.70
N ASN A 94 5.39 8.08 13.99
CA ASN A 94 5.95 7.85 15.33
C ASN A 94 7.37 8.41 15.50
N ALA A 95 7.96 8.96 14.44
CA ALA A 95 9.27 9.60 14.47
C ALA A 95 9.22 11.00 15.10
N ASP A 96 10.36 11.49 15.54
CA ASP A 96 10.52 12.83 16.13
C ASP A 96 10.11 13.95 15.13
N PRO A 97 9.01 14.67 15.37
CA PRO A 97 8.52 15.72 14.47
C PRO A 97 9.40 16.97 14.47
N ALA A 98 10.33 17.13 15.43
CA ALA A 98 11.28 18.24 15.42
C ALA A 98 12.31 18.14 14.27
N LYS A 99 12.42 16.97 13.63
CA LYS A 99 13.27 16.78 12.44
C LYS A 99 12.49 17.20 11.19
N GLU A 100 13.03 18.18 10.45
CA GLU A 100 12.37 18.72 9.26
C GLU A 100 12.00 17.62 8.23
N ILE A 101 12.91 16.67 8.00
CA ILE A 101 12.66 15.55 7.08
C ILE A 101 11.50 14.65 7.53
N VAL A 102 11.25 14.54 8.83
CA VAL A 102 10.08 13.81 9.36
C VAL A 102 8.80 14.58 9.04
N ALA A 103 8.77 15.90 9.23
CA ALA A 103 7.61 16.73 8.88
C ALA A 103 7.31 16.71 7.36
N GLN A 104 8.35 16.74 6.53
CA GLN A 104 8.23 16.55 5.08
C GLN A 104 7.66 15.16 4.75
N GLY A 105 8.15 14.12 5.42
CA GLY A 105 7.61 12.76 5.30
C GLY A 105 6.15 12.66 5.70
N GLN A 106 5.74 13.29 6.80
CA GLN A 106 4.35 13.29 7.25
C GLN A 106 3.43 13.88 6.19
N THR A 107 3.84 15.00 5.58
CA THR A 107 3.11 15.63 4.47
C THR A 107 3.04 14.70 3.26
N TYR A 108 4.18 14.13 2.85
CA TYR A 108 4.26 13.23 1.71
C TYR A 108 3.34 12.01 1.87
N PHE A 109 3.46 11.29 2.99
CA PHE A 109 2.66 10.08 3.22
C PHE A 109 1.17 10.38 3.45
N ALA A 110 0.83 11.53 4.03
CA ALA A 110 -0.57 11.95 4.15
C ALA A 110 -1.22 12.19 2.78
N ILE A 111 -0.51 12.86 1.87
CA ILE A 111 -0.98 13.07 0.48
C ILE A 111 -1.09 11.72 -0.23
N GLN A 112 -0.07 10.86 -0.10
CA GLN A 112 -0.04 9.56 -0.74
C GLN A 112 -1.22 8.68 -0.29
N GLU A 113 -1.51 8.60 1.02
CA GLU A 113 -2.61 7.77 1.52
C GLU A 113 -3.98 8.31 1.08
N ARG A 114 -4.15 9.64 1.03
CA ARG A 114 -5.35 10.26 0.48
C ARG A 114 -5.57 9.85 -0.99
N GLN A 115 -4.53 9.92 -1.81
CA GLN A 115 -4.60 9.52 -3.22
C GLN A 115 -4.90 8.03 -3.38
N ARG A 116 -4.24 7.17 -2.58
CA ARG A 116 -4.49 5.71 -2.60
C ARG A 116 -5.91 5.36 -2.17
N GLY A 117 -6.44 6.03 -1.14
CA GLY A 117 -7.83 5.87 -0.71
C GLY A 117 -8.82 6.21 -1.82
N GLN A 118 -8.62 7.33 -2.51
CA GLN A 118 -9.44 7.73 -3.65
C GLN A 118 -9.39 6.71 -4.80
N SER A 119 -8.19 6.20 -5.12
CA SER A 119 -8.03 5.15 -6.14
C SER A 119 -8.82 3.89 -5.79
N LYS A 120 -8.72 3.40 -4.55
CA LYS A 120 -9.45 2.19 -4.10
C LYS A 120 -10.97 2.36 -4.22
N ILE A 121 -11.48 3.55 -3.90
CA ILE A 121 -12.91 3.87 -4.04
C ILE A 121 -13.32 3.80 -5.51
N LEU A 122 -12.54 4.43 -6.40
CA LEU A 122 -12.80 4.43 -7.84
C LEU A 122 -12.79 3.01 -8.43
N ASP A 123 -11.81 2.19 -8.03
CA ASP A 123 -11.71 0.79 -8.47
C ASP A 123 -12.94 -0.02 -8.03
N LYS A 124 -13.40 0.17 -6.80
CA LYS A 124 -14.61 -0.47 -6.28
C LYS A 124 -15.86 -0.03 -7.04
N LEU A 125 -16.00 1.26 -7.36
CA LEU A 125 -17.11 1.78 -8.15
C LEU A 125 -17.12 1.19 -9.56
N ASN A 126 -15.95 1.10 -10.20
CA ASN A 126 -15.80 0.48 -11.52
C ASN A 126 -16.17 -1.00 -11.50
N LEU A 127 -15.76 -1.74 -10.46
CA LEU A 127 -16.12 -3.15 -10.30
C LEU A 127 -17.63 -3.33 -10.13
N LEU A 128 -18.27 -2.52 -9.29
CA LEU A 128 -19.72 -2.56 -9.07
C LEU A 128 -20.48 -2.22 -10.36
N THR A 129 -20.03 -1.22 -11.12
CA THR A 129 -20.62 -0.86 -12.41
C THR A 129 -20.55 -2.01 -13.42
N ARG A 130 -19.41 -2.70 -13.48
CA ARG A 130 -19.25 -3.88 -14.35
C ARG A 130 -20.14 -5.04 -13.89
N ALA A 131 -20.26 -5.28 -12.60
CA ALA A 131 -21.13 -6.33 -12.05
C ALA A 131 -22.61 -6.05 -12.33
N THR A 132 -23.08 -4.82 -12.16
CA THR A 132 -24.47 -4.44 -12.44
C THR A 132 -24.80 -4.54 -13.93
N ALA A 133 -23.88 -4.13 -14.81
CA ALA A 133 -24.03 -4.28 -16.26
C ALA A 133 -24.15 -5.76 -16.69
N ARG A 134 -23.38 -6.67 -16.06
CA ARG A 134 -23.52 -8.13 -16.29
C ARG A 134 -24.87 -8.65 -15.82
N ASN A 135 -25.30 -8.28 -14.61
CA ASN A 135 -26.59 -8.74 -14.05
C ASN A 135 -27.79 -8.29 -14.88
N ARG A 136 -27.75 -7.06 -15.44
CA ARG A 136 -28.77 -6.58 -16.38
C ARG A 136 -28.84 -7.43 -17.65
N ARG A 137 -27.69 -7.76 -18.26
CA ARG A 137 -27.64 -8.64 -19.45
C ARG A 137 -28.16 -10.06 -19.18
N HIS A 138 -27.98 -10.58 -17.97
CA HIS A 138 -28.55 -11.88 -17.58
C HIS A 138 -30.08 -11.81 -17.39
N HIS A 139 -30.60 -10.76 -16.74
CA HIS A 139 -32.05 -10.56 -16.58
C HIS A 139 -32.76 -10.35 -17.94
N SER A 140 -32.18 -9.56 -18.85
CA SER A 140 -32.76 -9.34 -20.19
C SER A 140 -32.74 -10.58 -21.09
N ARG A 141 -31.93 -11.59 -20.79
CA ARG A 141 -31.91 -12.86 -21.54
C ARG A 141 -32.92 -13.90 -21.03
N GLY A 142 -33.42 -13.75 -19.79
CA GLY A 142 -34.46 -14.61 -19.20
C GLY A 142 -35.90 -14.15 -19.48
N GLN A 143 -36.08 -13.00 -20.13
CA GLN A 143 -37.38 -12.39 -20.48
C GLN A 143 -37.61 -12.34 -22.00
N ARG A 144 -37.18 -13.37 -22.74
CA ARG A 144 -37.65 -13.54 -24.12
C ARG A 144 -39.01 -14.22 -24.05
N ASP A 145 -40.08 -13.43 -24.25
CA ASP A 145 -41.43 -13.94 -24.39
C ASP A 145 -41.46 -15.04 -25.47
N PRO A 146 -42.23 -16.13 -25.26
CA PRO A 146 -42.38 -17.17 -26.28
C PRO A 146 -42.96 -16.55 -27.56
N PRO A 147 -42.58 -17.07 -28.75
CA PRO A 147 -43.07 -16.53 -30.01
C PRO A 147 -44.61 -16.59 -30.05
N ILE A 148 -45.22 -15.48 -30.42
CA ILE A 148 -46.67 -15.34 -30.64
C ILE A 148 -47.00 -16.16 -31.90
N SER A 149 -47.29 -17.46 -31.76
CA SER A 149 -47.82 -18.26 -32.88
C SER A 149 -49.14 -18.99 -32.59
N ASP A 150 -49.70 -18.94 -31.38
CA ASP A 150 -50.88 -19.74 -31.02
C ASP A 150 -52.09 -18.89 -30.57
N LEU A 151 -52.43 -17.83 -31.30
CA LEU A 151 -53.73 -17.16 -31.19
C LEU A 151 -54.60 -17.53 -32.40
N GLN A 152 -55.16 -18.74 -32.37
CA GLN A 152 -56.27 -19.11 -33.25
C GLN A 152 -57.54 -18.36 -32.81
N SER A 153 -58.03 -17.49 -33.68
CA SER A 153 -59.32 -16.82 -33.59
C SER A 153 -60.48 -17.85 -33.59
N PRO A 154 -61.48 -17.77 -32.69
CA PRO A 154 -62.69 -18.56 -32.85
C PRO A 154 -63.54 -17.98 -33.98
N SER A 155 -63.93 -18.84 -34.91
CA SER A 155 -64.87 -18.56 -36.01
C SER A 155 -66.18 -17.98 -35.47
N MET A 156 -66.65 -16.89 -36.10
CA MET A 156 -68.02 -16.42 -36.00
C MET A 156 -68.98 -17.52 -36.46
N ASN A 157 -70.10 -17.65 -35.76
CA ASN A 157 -71.38 -18.16 -36.26
C ASN A 157 -72.47 -17.26 -35.72
#